data_AF-A0A2E8V5B2-F1
#
_entry.id   AF-A0A2E8V5B2-F1
#
_cell.length_a   1.000
_cell.length_b   1.000
_cell.length_c   1.000
_cell.angle_alpha   90.00
_cell.angle_beta   90.00
_cell.angle_gamma   90.00
#
_symmetry.space_group_name_H-M   'P 1'
#
loop_
_entity.id
_entity.type
_entity.pdbx_description
1 polymer ?
#
loop_
_entity_poly.entity_id
_entity_poly.type
_entity_poly.pdbx_seq_one_letter_code
_entity_poly.pdbx_strand_id
1 'polypeptide(L)'
;MEIQTELFTSEWGVRNDVKHLVDALQDKLPAMGMVKNANKNRCLEKFRKAQNVTYDIFNNGLINRGKSLKVLGLKKDDLPLPEYYGRDHYFPGNWERVEFLVSEAFTPIIRAAAIEQGMIRG
;
A
#
# COMPACT_ATOMS: atom_id res chain seq x y z
N MET A 1 -4.18 21.90 -18.43
CA MET A 1 -4.42 21.75 -16.98
C MET A 1 -4.77 20.29 -16.60
N GLU A 2 -4.78 19.35 -17.55
CA GLU A 2 -5.14 17.94 -17.33
C GLU A 2 -3.99 17.12 -16.70
N ILE A 3 -2.74 17.41 -17.09
CA ILE A 3 -1.53 16.67 -16.67
C ILE A 3 -1.32 16.67 -15.14
N GLN A 4 -1.73 17.74 -14.45
CA GLN A 4 -1.46 17.88 -13.01
C GLN A 4 -2.46 17.09 -12.15
N THR A 5 -3.67 16.85 -12.64
CA THR A 5 -4.70 16.03 -11.98
C THR A 5 -4.37 14.54 -12.05
N GLU A 6 -3.76 14.07 -13.14
CA GLU A 6 -3.37 12.67 -13.31
C GLU A 6 -2.30 12.21 -12.30
N LEU A 7 -1.49 13.13 -11.78
CA LEU A 7 -0.48 12.84 -10.74
C LEU A 7 -1.09 12.43 -9.40
N PHE A 8 -2.34 12.82 -9.13
CA PHE A 8 -3.06 12.48 -7.90
C PHE A 8 -4.02 11.31 -8.07
N THR A 9 -4.10 10.75 -9.27
CA THR A 9 -4.77 9.47 -9.46
C THR A 9 -3.90 8.34 -8.92
N SER A 10 -4.54 7.26 -8.50
CA SER A 10 -3.87 6.08 -8.00
C SER A 10 -4.50 4.83 -8.61
N GLU A 11 -3.67 3.82 -8.77
CA GLU A 11 -4.06 2.51 -9.26
C GLU A 11 -3.53 1.47 -8.28
N TRP A 12 -4.42 0.59 -7.79
CA TRP A 12 -4.08 -0.46 -6.82
C TRP A 12 -3.37 0.10 -5.58
N GLY A 13 -3.82 1.26 -5.09
CA GLY A 13 -3.30 1.96 -3.93
C GLY A 13 -1.93 2.62 -4.16
N VAL A 14 -1.44 2.68 -5.40
CA VAL A 14 -0.18 3.38 -5.75
C VAL A 14 -0.51 4.65 -6.50
N ARG A 15 -0.11 5.79 -5.92
CA ARG A 15 -0.27 7.09 -6.57
C ARG A 15 0.71 7.24 -7.73
N ASN A 16 0.25 7.81 -8.84
CA ASN A 16 1.02 7.86 -10.09
C ASN A 16 2.35 8.61 -9.95
N ASP A 17 2.39 9.68 -9.15
CA ASP A 17 3.61 10.45 -8.88
C ASP A 17 4.73 9.64 -8.19
N VAL A 18 4.41 8.55 -7.48
CA VAL A 18 5.39 7.68 -6.81
C VAL A 18 5.55 6.31 -7.46
N LYS A 19 4.82 6.01 -8.55
CA LYS A 19 4.87 4.71 -9.24
C LYS A 19 6.28 4.32 -9.66
N HIS A 20 7.04 5.27 -10.22
CA HIS A 20 8.42 5.05 -10.63
C HIS A 20 9.35 4.64 -9.47
N LEU A 21 9.06 5.10 -8.23
CA LEU A 21 9.81 4.71 -7.04
C LEU A 21 9.45 3.28 -6.62
N VAL A 22 8.19 2.88 -6.74
CA VAL A 22 7.74 1.51 -6.43
C VAL A 22 8.50 0.52 -7.30
N ASP A 23 8.61 0.78 -8.60
CA ASP A 23 9.30 -0.10 -9.53
C ASP A 23 10.81 -0.20 -9.20
N ALA A 24 11.46 0.93 -8.93
CA ALA A 24 12.86 0.95 -8.52
C ALA A 24 13.12 0.27 -7.16
N LEU A 25 12.16 0.33 -6.24
CA LEU A 25 12.23 -0.34 -4.93
C LEU A 25 11.97 -1.84 -5.06
N GLN A 26 11.10 -2.26 -5.98
CA GLN A 26 10.78 -3.66 -6.24
C GLN A 26 12.04 -4.47 -6.58
N ASP A 27 12.91 -3.90 -7.42
CA ASP A 27 14.17 -4.52 -7.83
C ASP A 27 15.15 -4.76 -6.67
N LYS A 28 14.94 -4.09 -5.53
CA LYS A 28 15.76 -4.24 -4.31
C LYS A 28 15.17 -5.26 -3.32
N LEU A 29 13.94 -5.70 -3.54
CA LEU A 29 13.28 -6.64 -2.64
C LEU A 29 13.73 -8.08 -2.94
N PRO A 30 13.91 -8.91 -1.91
CA PRO A 30 14.09 -10.34 -2.14
C PRO A 30 12.80 -10.95 -2.67
N ALA A 31 12.90 -11.96 -3.53
CA ALA A 31 11.72 -12.68 -4.02
C ALA A 31 10.89 -13.31 -2.87
N MET A 32 11.56 -13.73 -1.79
CA MET A 32 10.92 -14.27 -0.59
C MET A 32 11.69 -13.86 0.66
N GLY A 33 10.97 -13.73 1.78
CA GLY A 33 11.55 -13.47 3.09
C GLY A 33 11.78 -11.99 3.38
N MET A 34 12.63 -11.73 4.38
CA MET A 34 12.96 -10.38 4.84
C MET A 34 14.05 -9.74 3.98
N VAL A 35 14.02 -8.42 3.86
CA VAL A 35 15.09 -7.63 3.25
C VAL A 35 16.42 -7.89 3.97
N LYS A 36 17.51 -7.99 3.19
CA LYS A 36 18.87 -8.16 3.72
C LYS A 36 19.18 -7.04 4.71
N ASN A 37 19.71 -7.40 5.89
CA ASN A 37 20.02 -6.44 6.96
C ASN A 37 18.82 -5.55 7.33
N ALA A 38 17.62 -6.12 7.53
CA ALA A 38 16.39 -5.37 7.82
C ALA A 38 16.51 -4.33 8.96
N ASN A 39 17.42 -4.52 9.91
CA ASN A 39 17.69 -3.54 10.98
C ASN A 39 18.32 -2.25 10.46
N LYS A 40 19.07 -2.31 9.35
CA LYS A 40 19.65 -1.17 8.63
C LYS A 40 18.76 -0.69 7.48
N ASN A 41 17.88 -1.56 6.97
CA ASN A 41 16.94 -1.30 5.89
C ASN A 41 15.48 -1.32 6.40
N ARG A 42 15.19 -0.51 7.42
CA ARG A 42 13.91 -0.56 8.15
C ARG A 42 12.77 -0.05 7.29
N CYS A 43 13.00 1.00 6.51
CA CYS A 43 12.00 1.58 5.62
C CYS A 43 11.75 0.66 4.43
N LEU A 44 12.80 0.06 3.86
CA LEU A 44 12.65 -0.92 2.77
C LEU A 44 11.89 -2.18 3.24
N GLU A 45 12.16 -2.69 4.45
CA GLU A 45 11.39 -3.82 5.01
C GLU A 45 9.93 -3.43 5.33
N LYS A 46 9.70 -2.18 5.78
CA LYS A 46 8.33 -1.67 5.95
C LYS A 46 7.60 -1.55 4.61
N PHE A 47 8.26 -1.06 3.57
CA PHE A 47 7.74 -1.00 2.21
C PHE A 47 7.40 -2.39 1.68
N ARG A 48 8.31 -3.38 1.79
CA ARG A 48 8.04 -4.77 1.39
C ARG A 48 6.77 -5.32 2.03
N LYS A 49 6.61 -5.12 3.34
CA LYS A 49 5.41 -5.56 4.07
C LYS A 49 4.16 -4.80 3.62
N ALA A 50 4.27 -3.48 3.48
CA ALA A 50 3.17 -2.63 3.04
C ALA A 50 2.69 -3.00 1.63
N GLN A 51 3.60 -3.20 0.68
CA GLN A 51 3.28 -3.60 -0.68
C GLN A 51 2.49 -4.92 -0.73
N ASN A 52 2.91 -5.93 0.04
CA ASN A 52 2.16 -7.19 0.14
C ASN A 52 0.76 -6.98 0.71
N VAL A 53 0.61 -6.11 1.71
CA VAL A 53 -0.70 -5.80 2.32
C VAL A 53 -1.58 -5.02 1.36
N THR A 54 -1.03 -4.04 0.64
CA THR A 54 -1.70 -3.30 -0.43
C THR A 54 -2.20 -4.27 -1.50
N TYR A 55 -1.36 -5.19 -1.96
CA TYR A 55 -1.78 -6.22 -2.92
C TYR A 55 -2.92 -7.09 -2.37
N ASP A 56 -2.82 -7.57 -1.12
CA ASP A 56 -3.88 -8.37 -0.48
C ASP A 56 -5.22 -7.60 -0.38
N ILE A 57 -5.20 -6.28 -0.11
CA ILE A 57 -6.41 -5.45 -0.07
C ILE A 57 -7.18 -5.54 -1.38
N PHE A 58 -6.52 -5.25 -2.50
CA PHE A 58 -7.20 -5.19 -3.80
C PHE A 58 -7.43 -6.56 -4.42
N ASN A 59 -6.59 -7.55 -4.11
CA ASN A 59 -6.72 -8.89 -4.66
C ASN A 59 -7.80 -9.74 -3.95
N ASN A 60 -7.96 -9.60 -2.63
CA ASN A 60 -8.87 -10.46 -1.87
C ASN A 60 -9.63 -9.77 -0.73
N GLY A 61 -9.59 -8.43 -0.64
CA GLY A 61 -10.28 -7.70 0.42
C GLY A 61 -9.72 -7.96 1.81
N LEU A 62 -8.41 -8.27 1.92
CA LEU A 62 -7.69 -8.63 3.15
C LEU A 62 -8.13 -9.90 3.89
N ILE A 63 -9.28 -10.51 3.57
CA ILE A 63 -9.85 -11.70 4.23
C ILE A 63 -9.58 -11.67 5.76
N ASN A 64 -8.71 -12.57 6.26
CA ASN A 64 -8.38 -12.77 7.67
C ASN A 64 -7.06 -12.08 8.10
N ARG A 65 -6.47 -11.26 7.22
CA ARG A 65 -5.20 -10.57 7.44
C ARG A 65 -5.37 -9.16 8.01
N GLY A 66 -6.52 -8.80 8.59
CA GLY A 66 -6.75 -7.46 9.16
C GLY A 66 -5.65 -6.94 10.10
N LYS A 67 -4.91 -7.81 10.80
CA LYS A 67 -3.76 -7.42 11.64
C LYS A 67 -2.57 -6.86 10.84
N SER A 68 -2.40 -7.23 9.57
CA SER A 68 -1.31 -6.75 8.73
C SER A 68 -1.48 -5.28 8.31
N LEU A 69 -2.71 -4.75 8.32
CA LEU A 69 -3.01 -3.33 8.03
C LEU A 69 -2.23 -2.34 8.90
N LYS A 70 -1.81 -2.76 10.10
CA LYS A 70 -1.00 -1.93 11.00
C LYS A 70 0.26 -1.36 10.32
N VAL A 71 0.81 -2.03 9.31
CA VAL A 71 1.98 -1.52 8.57
C VAL A 71 1.68 -0.22 7.80
N LEU A 72 0.44 -0.09 7.30
CA LEU A 72 -0.10 1.10 6.64
C LEU A 72 -0.62 2.13 7.67
N GLY A 73 -0.71 1.77 8.95
CA GLY A 73 -1.33 2.62 9.98
C GLY A 73 -2.86 2.65 9.93
N LEU A 74 -3.46 1.76 9.15
CA LEU A 74 -4.91 1.60 9.00
C LEU A 74 -5.45 0.47 9.88
N LYS A 75 -6.76 0.48 10.12
CA LYS A 75 -7.55 -0.58 10.74
C LYS A 75 -8.56 -1.12 9.74
N LYS A 76 -9.09 -2.32 10.00
CA LYS A 76 -10.13 -2.93 9.14
C LYS A 76 -11.33 -1.98 9.00
N ASP A 77 -11.76 -1.38 10.10
CA ASP A 77 -12.92 -0.49 10.15
C ASP A 77 -12.70 0.85 9.43
N ASP A 78 -11.44 1.23 9.13
CA ASP A 78 -11.17 2.42 8.32
C ASP A 78 -11.47 2.15 6.83
N LEU A 79 -11.43 0.89 6.40
CA LEU A 79 -11.61 0.49 5.01
C LEU A 79 -13.03 -0.04 4.78
N PRO A 80 -13.85 0.60 3.94
CA PRO A 80 -15.16 0.09 3.57
C PRO A 80 -15.02 -1.08 2.58
N LEU A 81 -14.47 -2.19 3.05
CA LEU A 81 -14.29 -3.43 2.29
C LEU A 81 -15.61 -4.19 2.16
N PRO A 82 -15.73 -5.08 1.16
CA PRO A 82 -16.91 -5.91 1.05
C PRO A 82 -17.09 -6.81 2.27
N GLU A 83 -18.31 -6.87 2.81
CA GLU A 83 -18.61 -7.65 4.01
C GLU A 83 -20.05 -8.16 3.99
N TYR A 84 -20.24 -9.37 4.50
CA TYR A 84 -21.56 -9.95 4.72
C TYR A 84 -22.08 -9.52 6.10
N TYR A 85 -23.31 -9.01 6.13
CA TYR A 85 -24.04 -8.66 7.33
C TYR A 85 -25.23 -9.62 7.50
N GLY A 86 -25.10 -10.56 8.43
CA GLY A 86 -26.11 -11.62 8.59
C GLY A 86 -26.16 -12.55 7.38
N ARG A 87 -27.34 -13.13 7.11
CA ARG A 87 -27.51 -14.17 6.08
C ARG A 87 -27.76 -13.59 4.68
N ASP A 88 -28.41 -12.44 4.59
CA ASP A 88 -28.99 -11.94 3.33
C ASP A 88 -28.53 -10.53 2.93
N HIS A 89 -27.65 -9.89 3.71
CA HIS A 89 -27.13 -8.56 3.37
C HIS A 89 -25.65 -8.64 3.04
N TYR A 90 -25.29 -8.07 1.89
CA TYR A 90 -23.93 -7.96 1.42
C TYR A 90 -23.64 -6.51 1.07
N PHE A 91 -22.62 -5.95 1.71
CA PHE A 91 -22.07 -4.67 1.33
C PHE A 91 -20.98 -4.91 0.29
N PRO A 92 -21.09 -4.34 -0.92
CA PRO A 92 -20.13 -4.59 -2.01
C PRO A 92 -18.77 -3.91 -1.83
N GLY A 93 -18.60 -3.10 -0.78
CA GLY A 93 -17.41 -2.27 -0.58
C GLY A 93 -17.51 -0.93 -1.31
N ASN A 94 -16.79 0.08 -0.81
CA ASN A 94 -16.54 1.33 -1.52
C ASN A 94 -15.07 1.37 -1.95
N TRP A 95 -14.80 0.81 -3.13
CA TRP A 95 -13.43 0.63 -3.62
C TRP A 95 -12.73 1.95 -3.96
N GLU A 96 -13.46 2.99 -4.39
CA GLU A 96 -12.88 4.32 -4.60
C GLU A 96 -12.36 4.91 -3.28
N ARG A 97 -13.12 4.74 -2.19
CA ARG A 97 -12.69 5.16 -0.86
C ARG A 97 -11.51 4.34 -0.35
N VAL A 98 -11.50 3.03 -0.59
CA VAL A 98 -10.37 2.15 -0.27
C VAL A 98 -9.11 2.58 -1.03
N GLU A 99 -9.22 2.79 -2.34
CA GLU A 99 -8.14 3.26 -3.21
C GLU A 99 -7.51 4.54 -2.68
N PHE A 100 -8.33 5.55 -2.36
CA PHE A 100 -7.87 6.80 -1.76
C PHE A 100 -7.17 6.61 -0.41
N LEU A 101 -7.77 5.83 0.51
CA LEU A 101 -7.21 5.64 1.85
C LEU A 101 -5.88 4.90 1.84
N VAL A 102 -5.80 3.87 0.99
CA VAL A 102 -4.60 3.05 0.85
C VAL A 102 -3.49 3.85 0.16
N SER A 103 -3.80 4.62 -0.88
CA SER A 103 -2.80 5.43 -1.58
C SER A 103 -2.22 6.54 -0.69
N GLU A 104 -3.05 7.21 0.11
CA GLU A 104 -2.59 8.20 1.09
C GLU A 104 -1.73 7.59 2.19
N ALA A 105 -2.05 6.37 2.65
CA ALA A 105 -1.27 5.66 3.66
C ALA A 105 0.04 5.06 3.10
N PHE A 106 0.04 4.59 1.85
CA PHE A 106 1.16 3.88 1.26
C PHE A 106 2.23 4.81 0.68
N THR A 107 1.83 5.94 0.08
CA THR A 107 2.73 6.96 -0.48
C THR A 107 3.86 7.38 0.48
N PRO A 108 3.62 7.76 1.75
CA PRO A 108 4.70 8.14 2.66
C PRO A 108 5.66 6.98 2.98
N ILE A 109 5.20 5.72 2.93
CA ILE A 109 6.05 4.54 3.12
C ILE A 109 6.97 4.36 1.91
N ILE A 110 6.44 4.51 0.69
CA ILE A 110 7.23 4.48 -0.55
C ILE A 110 8.33 5.55 -0.51
N ARG A 111 7.95 6.80 -0.19
CA ARG A 111 8.91 7.91 -0.11
C ARG A 111 9.99 7.67 0.94
N ALA A 112 9.62 7.18 2.14
CA ALA A 112 10.60 6.88 3.18
C ALA A 112 11.59 5.78 2.76
N ALA A 113 11.11 4.73 2.09
CA ALA A 113 11.97 3.68 1.55
C ALA A 113 12.88 4.22 0.44
N ALA A 114 12.36 5.06 -0.47
CA ALA A 114 13.15 5.69 -1.52
C ALA A 114 14.27 6.61 -0.97
N ILE A 115 13.98 7.37 0.10
CA ILE A 115 14.97 8.19 0.81
C ILE A 115 16.03 7.30 1.46
N GLU A 116 15.63 6.24 2.18
CA GLU A 116 16.57 5.29 2.81
C GLU A 116 17.49 4.63 1.78
N GLN A 117 16.98 4.35 0.57
CA GLN A 117 17.74 3.74 -0.52
C GLN A 117 18.49 4.77 -1.39
N GLY A 118 18.46 6.05 -1.04
CA GLY A 118 19.21 7.11 -1.73
C GLY A 118 18.69 7.47 -3.13
N MET A 119 17.44 7.12 -3.44
CA MET A 119 16.83 7.41 -4.75
C MET A 119 16.38 8.87 -4.88
N ILE A 120 15.90 9.45 -3.77
CA ILE A 120 15.45 10.84 -3.68
C ILE A 120 15.97 11.47 -2.39
N ARG A 121 15.96 12.81 -2.34
CA ARG A 121 16.31 13.57 -1.12
C ARG A 121 15.09 13.67 -0.19
N GLY A 122 15.36 13.60 1.12
CA GLY A 122 14.37 13.74 2.19
C GLY A 122 14.20 15.18 2.65
#